data_AF-A0AAW1YLY5-F1
#
_entry.id   AF-A0AAW1YLY5-F1
#
_cell.length_a   1.000
_cell.length_b   1.000
_cell.length_c   1.000
_cell.angle_alpha   90.00
_cell.angle_beta   90.00
_cell.angle_gamma   90.00
#
_symmetry.space_group_name_H-M   'P 1'
#
loop_
_entity.id
_entity.type
_entity.pdbx_description
1 polymer ?
#
loop_
_entity_poly.entity_id
_entity_poly.type
_entity_poly.pdbx_seq_one_letter_code
_entity_poly.pdbx_strand_id
1 'polypeptide(L)'
;MIYANVKKKAVHNVFKENFKFLVTDTVDGPDASSKCIRVRLNSGGQNGRGKHFKKRKERGDKPFDSRGSDDWSEHVGKFLRFHLYKENKDTREALGIIEKMLGIQFLSCSQVTVFKQFACRLAALNDRLIGIKVGARLLVGLRNCEFYVKEGVSLGQLLGNRFTITLRGVVADSEDTIQASTNALGKQGFVKHFGLQRFGSGSVPTHLIGASLIR
;
A
#
# COMPACT_ATOMS: atom_id res chain seq x y z
N MET A 1 0.79 2.27 -28.45
CA MET A 1 1.66 3.05 -29.35
C MET A 1 1.27 4.50 -29.21
N ILE A 2 2.22 5.40 -28.91
CA ILE A 2 1.94 6.84 -28.80
C ILE A 2 2.39 7.48 -30.11
N TYR A 3 1.46 8.06 -30.86
CA TYR A 3 1.75 8.83 -32.06
C TYR A 3 1.99 10.28 -31.65
N ALA A 4 3.24 10.73 -31.72
CA ALA A 4 3.59 12.11 -31.42
C ALA A 4 4.52 12.65 -32.50
N ASN A 5 4.03 13.63 -33.28
CA ASN A 5 4.82 14.40 -34.25
C ASN A 5 5.64 15.53 -33.58
N VAL A 6 5.91 15.42 -32.27
CA VAL A 6 6.66 16.39 -31.48
C VAL A 6 8.03 15.81 -31.16
N LYS A 7 9.09 16.52 -31.60
CA LYS A 7 10.53 16.28 -31.40
C LYS A 7 10.84 14.96 -30.68
N LYS A 8 11.02 13.87 -31.43
CA LYS A 8 11.31 12.50 -30.93
C LYS A 8 12.32 12.47 -29.76
N LYS A 9 13.34 13.32 -29.83
CA LYS A 9 14.35 13.50 -28.78
C LYS A 9 13.75 13.91 -27.42
N ALA A 10 12.77 14.80 -27.41
CA ALA A 10 12.08 15.23 -26.19
C ALA A 10 11.29 14.07 -25.57
N VAL A 11 10.59 13.28 -26.38
CA VAL A 11 9.87 12.10 -25.89
C VAL A 11 10.84 11.06 -25.32
N HIS A 12 11.93 10.76 -26.04
CA HIS A 12 13.00 9.89 -25.52
C HIS A 12 13.60 10.40 -24.22
N ASN A 13 13.83 11.71 -24.08
CA ASN A 13 14.34 12.32 -22.85
C ASN A 13 13.35 12.18 -21.70
N VAL A 14 12.05 12.41 -21.92
CA VAL A 14 11.02 12.20 -20.89
C VAL A 14 11.02 10.77 -20.37
N PHE A 15 11.14 9.77 -21.25
CA PHE A 15 11.23 8.37 -20.83
C PHE A 15 12.54 8.07 -20.10
N LYS A 16 13.67 8.61 -20.56
CA LYS A 16 14.97 8.43 -19.89
C LYS A 16 15.02 9.08 -18.50
N GLU A 17 14.44 10.26 -18.36
CA GLU A 17 14.47 11.04 -17.12
C GLU A 17 13.48 10.49 -16.08
N ASN A 18 12.28 10.08 -16.51
CA ASN A 18 11.19 9.69 -15.60
C ASN A 18 11.00 8.17 -15.46
N PHE A 19 11.47 7.37 -16.42
CA PHE A 19 11.17 5.93 -16.50
C PHE A 19 12.39 5.11 -16.92
N LYS A 20 13.49 5.16 -16.14
CA LYS A 20 14.77 4.49 -16.42
C LYS A 20 14.70 2.96 -16.62
N PHE A 21 13.65 2.32 -16.10
CA PHE A 21 13.36 0.89 -16.31
C PHE A 21 12.73 0.59 -17.68
N LEU A 22 12.45 1.61 -18.49
CA LEU A 22 11.93 1.49 -19.85
C LEU A 22 12.99 1.95 -20.87
N VAL A 23 13.19 1.14 -21.91
CA VAL A 23 13.98 1.47 -23.09
C VAL A 23 13.05 1.96 -24.18
N THR A 24 13.45 3.01 -24.89
CA THR A 24 12.67 3.57 -25.99
C THR A 24 13.46 3.55 -27.29
N ASP A 25 12.84 3.10 -28.38
CA ASP A 25 13.40 3.07 -29.72
C ASP A 25 12.41 3.61 -30.77
N THR A 26 12.90 4.29 -31.79
CA THR A 26 12.06 4.77 -32.90
C THR A 26 11.91 3.64 -33.92
N VAL A 27 10.67 3.32 -34.29
CA VAL A 27 10.36 2.39 -35.38
C VAL A 27 9.46 3.08 -36.40
N ASP A 28 9.51 2.64 -37.65
CA ASP A 28 8.59 3.12 -38.67
C ASP A 28 7.18 2.60 -38.36
N GLY A 29 6.20 3.47 -38.51
CA GLY A 29 4.79 3.16 -38.27
C GLY A 29 4.16 2.43 -39.47
N PRO A 30 2.85 2.12 -39.38
CA PRO A 30 2.15 1.38 -40.42
C PRO A 30 2.08 2.10 -41.77
N ASP A 31 2.17 3.44 -41.77
CA ASP A 31 2.25 4.25 -42.99
C ASP A 31 3.69 4.72 -43.24
N ALA A 32 4.13 4.75 -44.51
CA ALA A 32 5.49 5.10 -44.93
C ALA A 32 5.99 6.49 -44.48
N SER A 33 5.09 7.38 -44.04
CA SER A 33 5.40 8.71 -43.52
C SER A 33 5.40 8.80 -41.98
N SER A 34 4.96 7.75 -41.29
CA SER A 34 4.76 7.76 -39.83
C SER A 34 5.95 7.10 -39.11
N LYS A 35 6.42 7.72 -38.03
CA LYS A 35 7.45 7.15 -37.14
C LYS A 35 6.89 7.12 -35.72
N CYS A 36 6.97 5.98 -35.04
CA CYS A 36 6.47 5.81 -33.69
C CYS A 36 7.60 5.44 -32.72
N ILE A 37 7.39 5.72 -31.43
CA ILE A 37 8.33 5.37 -30.38
C ILE A 37 7.81 4.11 -29.70
N ARG A 38 8.56 3.04 -29.86
CA ARG A 38 8.35 1.77 -29.17
C ARG A 38 9.00 1.84 -27.80
N VAL A 39 8.27 1.41 -26.78
CA VAL A 39 8.70 1.40 -25.38
C VAL A 39 8.77 -0.05 -24.93
N ARG A 40 9.91 -0.47 -24.38
CA ARG A 40 10.20 -1.84 -23.95
C ARG A 40 10.69 -1.83 -22.51
N LEU A 41 10.39 -2.86 -21.75
CA LEU A 41 11.00 -3.05 -20.43
C LEU A 41 12.50 -3.32 -20.61
N ASN A 42 13.32 -2.68 -19.78
CA ASN A 42 14.76 -2.94 -19.74
C ASN A 42 15.02 -4.27 -19.00
N SER A 43 14.68 -5.39 -19.64
CA SER A 43 15.07 -6.72 -19.19
C SER A 43 16.56 -6.90 -19.49
N GLY A 44 17.39 -6.86 -18.46
CA GLY A 44 18.83 -7.04 -18.60
C GLY A 44 19.19 -8.32 -19.38
N GLY A 45 19.86 -8.13 -20.51
CA GLY A 45 20.68 -9.14 -21.16
C GLY A 45 20.01 -10.02 -22.21
N GLN A 46 20.19 -9.69 -23.49
CA GLN A 46 20.58 -10.67 -24.52
C GLN A 46 21.08 -9.94 -25.77
N ASN A 47 22.39 -9.93 -25.96
CA ASN A 47 23.04 -9.78 -27.27
C ASN A 47 24.41 -10.48 -27.21
N GLY A 48 24.65 -11.42 -28.13
CA GLY A 48 26.01 -11.90 -28.44
C GLY A 48 26.16 -13.41 -28.54
N ARG A 49 26.30 -13.90 -29.78
CA ARG A 49 26.71 -15.25 -30.18
C ARG A 49 28.14 -15.57 -29.70
N GLY A 50 28.40 -16.82 -29.27
CA GLY A 50 29.77 -17.34 -29.13
C GLY A 50 29.90 -18.52 -28.16
N LYS A 51 30.32 -19.69 -28.67
CA LYS A 51 30.60 -20.94 -27.93
C LYS A 51 31.68 -20.74 -26.84
N HIS A 52 31.52 -21.32 -25.65
CA HIS A 52 32.27 -22.48 -25.12
C HIS A 52 31.99 -22.69 -23.61
N PHE A 53 31.98 -23.96 -23.21
CA PHE A 53 31.87 -24.53 -21.86
C PHE A 53 32.33 -23.66 -20.66
N LYS A 54 31.48 -23.59 -19.62
CA LYS A 54 31.69 -24.30 -18.35
C LYS A 54 30.44 -24.24 -17.48
N LYS A 55 29.84 -25.41 -17.23
CA LYS A 55 28.93 -25.65 -16.10
C LYS A 55 29.65 -25.22 -14.82
N ARG A 56 29.22 -24.11 -14.21
CA ARG A 56 29.45 -23.86 -12.78
C ARG A 56 28.11 -23.92 -12.08
N LYS A 57 27.92 -25.04 -11.40
CA LYS A 57 26.84 -25.30 -10.45
C LYS A 57 26.88 -24.25 -9.33
N GLU A 58 25.70 -23.94 -8.80
CA GLU A 58 25.44 -23.29 -7.51
C GLU A 58 25.73 -21.79 -7.37
N ARG A 59 24.68 -20.99 -7.60
CA ARG A 59 24.24 -19.90 -6.71
C ARG A 59 22.76 -19.66 -6.99
N GLY A 60 21.94 -19.84 -5.95
CA GLY A 60 20.51 -20.12 -6.05
C GLY A 60 19.64 -19.03 -6.69
N ASP A 61 18.49 -19.48 -7.16
CA ASP A 61 17.30 -18.72 -7.53
C ASP A 61 16.84 -17.81 -6.38
N LYS A 62 17.55 -16.72 -6.15
CA LYS A 62 17.00 -15.58 -5.43
C LYS A 62 16.28 -14.70 -6.45
N PRO A 63 14.96 -14.46 -6.30
CA PRO A 63 14.26 -13.49 -7.12
C PRO A 63 15.02 -12.16 -7.12
N PHE A 64 15.12 -11.51 -8.28
CA PHE A 64 15.73 -10.19 -8.41
C PHE A 64 15.09 -9.23 -7.39
N ASP A 65 15.86 -8.89 -6.36
CA ASP A 65 15.41 -7.99 -5.31
C ASP A 65 15.62 -6.54 -5.74
N SER A 66 14.61 -5.98 -6.42
CA SER A 66 14.61 -4.58 -6.83
C SER A 66 14.47 -3.58 -5.67
N ARG A 67 14.41 -4.02 -4.40
CA ARG A 67 14.37 -3.12 -3.22
C ARG A 67 15.63 -2.25 -3.11
N GLY A 68 16.75 -2.72 -3.69
CA GLY A 68 18.05 -2.05 -3.73
C GLY A 68 18.36 -1.28 -5.01
N SER A 69 17.41 -1.11 -5.95
CA SER A 69 17.67 -0.26 -7.12
C SER A 69 17.87 1.20 -6.68
N ASP A 70 19.03 1.77 -7.03
CA ASP A 70 19.42 3.18 -6.86
C ASP A 70 18.56 4.17 -7.67
N ASP A 71 17.55 3.68 -8.39
CA ASP A 71 16.67 4.52 -9.23
C ASP A 71 15.53 5.23 -8.49
N TRP A 72 15.50 5.18 -7.16
CA TRP A 72 14.52 5.96 -6.39
C TRP A 72 15.07 7.37 -6.12
N SER A 73 14.46 8.39 -6.72
CA SER A 73 14.86 9.78 -6.55
C SER A 73 14.98 10.16 -5.07
N GLU A 74 16.15 10.66 -4.66
CA GLU A 74 16.41 11.06 -3.26
C GLU A 74 15.43 12.13 -2.75
N HIS A 75 14.89 12.92 -3.66
CA HIS A 75 13.91 13.97 -3.37
C HIS A 75 12.49 13.45 -3.11
N VAL A 76 12.20 12.17 -3.40
CA VAL A 76 10.88 11.56 -3.18
C VAL A 76 10.93 10.69 -1.92
N GLY A 77 10.01 10.92 -0.99
CA GLY A 77 9.88 10.10 0.23
C GLY A 77 9.83 8.60 -0.10
N LYS A 78 10.57 7.80 0.67
CA LYS A 78 10.71 6.35 0.42
C LYS A 78 9.44 5.57 0.75
N PHE A 79 8.50 6.14 1.48
CA PHE A 79 7.28 5.47 1.92
C PHE A 79 6.06 6.14 1.31
N LEU A 80 5.23 5.36 0.62
CA LEU A 80 3.92 5.77 0.14
C LEU A 80 2.89 5.59 1.25
N ARG A 81 2.36 6.68 1.81
CA ARG A 81 1.20 6.69 2.69
C ARG A 81 -0.09 6.59 1.88
N PHE A 82 -0.99 5.70 2.30
CA PHE A 82 -2.31 5.55 1.71
C PHE A 82 -3.38 5.45 2.79
N HIS A 83 -4.64 5.33 2.39
CA HIS A 83 -5.75 4.98 3.26
C HIS A 83 -6.22 3.58 2.93
N LEU A 84 -6.41 2.77 3.96
CA LEU A 84 -6.99 1.43 3.86
C LEU A 84 -8.43 1.49 4.35
N TYR A 85 -9.36 1.19 3.46
CA TYR A 85 -10.73 0.84 3.80
C TYR A 85 -10.84 -0.68 3.80
N LYS A 86 -11.53 -1.21 4.82
CA LYS A 86 -11.79 -2.64 4.96
C LYS A 86 -13.21 -2.85 5.48
N GLU A 87 -13.87 -3.86 4.96
CA GLU A 87 -15.21 -4.27 5.33
C GLU A 87 -15.18 -5.75 5.68
N ASN A 88 -15.65 -6.10 6.88
CA ASN A 88 -15.67 -7.48 7.39
C ASN A 88 -14.33 -8.25 7.25
N LYS A 89 -13.22 -7.54 7.46
CA LYS A 89 -11.85 -8.07 7.35
C LYS A 89 -10.99 -7.62 8.52
N ASP A 90 -10.06 -8.50 8.91
CA ASP A 90 -8.96 -8.12 9.79
C ASP A 90 -7.92 -7.27 9.04
N THR A 91 -7.23 -6.37 9.74
CA THR A 91 -6.22 -5.50 9.12
C THR A 91 -5.03 -6.30 8.60
N ARG A 92 -4.57 -7.32 9.33
CA ARG A 92 -3.46 -8.19 8.92
C ARG A 92 -3.85 -9.02 7.70
N GLU A 93 -5.09 -9.52 7.68
CA GLU A 93 -5.65 -10.24 6.53
C GLU A 93 -5.70 -9.35 5.29
N ALA A 94 -6.24 -8.13 5.43
CA ALA A 94 -6.35 -7.18 4.32
C ALA A 94 -4.98 -6.79 3.76
N LEU A 95 -4.02 -6.49 4.64
CA LEU A 95 -2.64 -6.20 4.23
C LEU A 95 -1.98 -7.42 3.57
N GLY A 96 -2.19 -8.63 4.08
CA GLY A 96 -1.65 -9.86 3.50
C GLY A 96 -2.14 -10.15 2.09
N ILE A 97 -3.39 -9.78 1.76
CA ILE A 97 -3.90 -9.86 0.39
C ILE A 97 -3.16 -8.88 -0.52
N ILE A 98 -2.99 -7.63 -0.06
CA ILE A 98 -2.27 -6.58 -0.82
C ILE A 98 -0.80 -6.96 -1.03
N GLU A 99 -0.14 -7.51 -0.01
CA GLU A 99 1.24 -8.03 -0.06
C GLU A 99 1.41 -9.06 -1.17
N LYS A 100 0.54 -10.08 -1.18
CA LYS A 100 0.57 -11.15 -2.20
C LYS A 100 0.38 -10.60 -3.60
N MET A 101 -0.48 -9.60 -3.79
CA MET A 101 -0.73 -9.00 -5.11
C MET A 101 0.41 -8.10 -5.58
N LEU A 102 1.15 -7.47 -4.66
CA LEU A 102 2.26 -6.58 -4.99
C LEU A 102 3.63 -7.27 -4.98
N GLY A 103 3.73 -8.47 -4.41
CA GLY A 103 5.00 -9.18 -4.21
C GLY A 103 5.89 -8.51 -3.17
N ILE A 104 5.29 -7.89 -2.15
CA ILE A 104 6.01 -7.16 -1.09
C ILE A 104 5.58 -7.65 0.29
N GLN A 105 6.32 -7.27 1.33
CA GLN A 105 5.98 -7.58 2.71
C GLN A 105 5.84 -6.28 3.51
N PHE A 106 4.70 -6.09 4.17
CA PHE A 106 4.56 -5.07 5.21
C PHE A 106 5.19 -5.58 6.49
N LEU A 107 6.00 -4.73 7.12
CA LEU A 107 6.74 -5.10 8.33
C LEU A 107 5.85 -5.05 9.58
N SER A 108 4.68 -4.38 9.54
CA SER A 108 3.78 -4.33 10.69
C SER A 108 2.32 -4.06 10.38
N CYS A 109 1.45 -4.54 11.28
CA CYS A 109 -0.02 -4.45 11.28
C CYS A 109 -0.59 -3.01 11.27
N SER A 110 0.25 -1.98 11.39
CA SER A 110 -0.19 -0.58 11.54
C SER A 110 0.39 0.36 10.50
N GLN A 111 1.15 -0.17 9.56
CA GLN A 111 1.66 0.62 8.45
C GLN A 111 0.57 0.78 7.40
N VAL A 112 0.00 1.97 7.32
CA VAL A 112 -0.68 2.44 6.10
C VAL A 112 0.34 3.11 5.17
N THR A 113 1.55 2.56 5.16
CA THR A 113 2.69 3.02 4.37
C THR A 113 3.35 1.85 3.66
N VAL A 114 3.68 2.02 2.38
CA VAL A 114 4.37 1.02 1.55
C VAL A 114 5.74 1.55 1.15
N PHE A 115 6.81 0.75 1.30
CA PHE A 115 8.15 1.18 0.89
C PHE A 115 8.33 1.12 -0.63
N LYS A 116 8.83 2.22 -1.22
CA LYS A 116 9.18 2.40 -2.64
C LYS A 116 8.14 1.86 -3.62
N GLN A 117 6.86 2.13 -3.34
CA GLN A 117 5.75 1.70 -4.18
C GLN A 117 5.03 2.89 -4.80
N PHE A 118 4.64 2.78 -6.07
CA PHE A 118 3.89 3.82 -6.74
C PHE A 118 2.39 3.76 -6.40
N ALA A 119 1.80 4.94 -6.16
CA ALA A 119 0.37 5.09 -5.86
C ALA A 119 -0.53 4.45 -6.94
N CYS A 120 -0.16 4.57 -8.22
CA CYS A 120 -0.91 3.97 -9.33
C CYS A 120 -0.99 2.44 -9.24
N ARG A 121 0.08 1.78 -8.78
CA ARG A 121 0.10 0.32 -8.60
C ARG A 121 -0.81 -0.12 -7.46
N LEU A 122 -0.93 0.67 -6.40
CA LEU A 122 -1.90 0.41 -5.33
C LEU A 122 -3.33 0.62 -5.84
N ALA A 123 -3.59 1.75 -6.50
CA ALA A 123 -4.92 2.08 -7.00
C ALA A 123 -5.46 1.03 -7.99
N ALA A 124 -4.60 0.48 -8.85
CA ALA A 124 -4.95 -0.60 -9.78
C ALA A 124 -5.36 -1.92 -9.11
N LEU A 125 -5.07 -2.10 -7.80
CA LEU A 125 -5.55 -3.27 -7.07
C LEU A 125 -7.03 -3.20 -6.75
N ASN A 126 -7.61 -2.00 -6.67
CA ASN A 126 -9.01 -1.82 -6.23
C ASN A 126 -9.99 -2.60 -7.10
N ASP A 127 -9.73 -2.74 -8.40
CA ASP A 127 -10.58 -3.49 -9.34
C ASP A 127 -10.62 -5.00 -9.04
N ARG A 128 -9.67 -5.49 -8.23
CA ARG A 128 -9.49 -6.91 -7.90
C ARG A 128 -9.70 -7.20 -6.41
N LEU A 129 -9.92 -6.18 -5.59
CA LEU A 129 -10.08 -6.30 -4.15
C LEU A 129 -11.57 -6.32 -3.77
N ILE A 130 -11.97 -7.31 -2.98
CA ILE A 130 -13.35 -7.45 -2.47
C ILE A 130 -13.34 -7.11 -0.98
N GLY A 131 -14.19 -6.17 -0.56
CA GLY A 131 -14.26 -5.70 0.82
C GLY A 131 -13.01 -4.93 1.30
N ILE A 132 -12.10 -4.58 0.39
CA ILE A 132 -10.90 -3.77 0.67
C ILE A 132 -10.80 -2.69 -0.39
N LYS A 133 -10.54 -1.45 0.01
CA LYS A 133 -10.19 -0.37 -0.92
C LYS A 133 -8.93 0.33 -0.43
N VAL A 134 -8.00 0.57 -1.34
CA VAL A 134 -6.81 1.36 -1.09
C VAL A 134 -6.92 2.69 -1.84
N GLY A 135 -6.76 3.78 -1.11
CA GLY A 135 -6.80 5.11 -1.71
C GLY A 135 -5.67 5.96 -1.16
N ALA A 136 -4.75 6.37 -2.01
CA ALA A 136 -4.08 7.65 -1.79
C ALA A 136 -5.15 8.69 -2.15
N ARG A 137 -5.76 9.36 -1.16
CA ARG A 137 -6.85 10.29 -1.44
C ARG A 137 -6.29 11.41 -2.31
N LEU A 138 -6.44 11.31 -3.63
CA LEU A 138 -6.30 12.42 -4.57
C LEU A 138 -7.44 13.38 -4.25
N LEU A 139 -7.34 14.11 -3.13
CA LEU A 139 -8.09 15.33 -2.95
C LEU A 139 -7.74 16.17 -4.16
N VAL A 140 -8.74 16.40 -5.00
CA VAL A 140 -8.68 17.27 -6.16
C VAL A 140 -7.98 18.57 -5.71
N GLY A 141 -6.72 18.76 -6.11
CA GLY A 141 -5.89 19.91 -5.73
C GLY A 141 -4.55 19.59 -5.04
N LEU A 142 -4.34 18.40 -4.46
CA LEU A 142 -3.05 18.04 -3.86
C LEU A 142 -2.13 17.37 -4.88
N ARG A 143 -0.95 17.96 -5.08
CA ARG A 143 0.10 17.40 -5.94
C ARG A 143 0.50 16.00 -5.45
N ASN A 144 0.83 15.12 -6.39
CA ASN A 144 1.21 13.70 -6.20
C ASN A 144 2.30 13.42 -5.14
N CYS A 145 2.94 14.45 -4.58
CA CYS A 145 4.11 14.37 -3.71
C CYS A 145 3.78 14.21 -2.21
N GLU A 146 2.58 14.56 -1.73
CA GLU A 146 2.28 14.50 -0.28
C GLU A 146 2.06 13.09 0.26
N PHE A 147 1.89 12.10 -0.61
CA PHE A 147 1.78 10.70 -0.22
C PHE A 147 3.15 10.06 0.04
N TYR A 148 4.23 10.66 -0.43
CA TYR A 148 5.57 10.11 -0.27
C TYR A 148 6.28 10.75 0.91
N VAL A 149 6.37 10.01 2.01
CA VAL A 149 6.98 10.44 3.27
C VAL A 149 8.35 9.79 3.46
N LYS A 150 9.26 10.49 4.15
CA LYS A 150 10.62 9.99 4.43
C LYS A 150 10.63 8.86 5.47
N GLU A 151 9.70 8.92 6.41
CA GLU A 151 9.56 7.97 7.51
C GLU A 151 8.20 7.28 7.45
N GLY A 152 8.18 5.98 7.75
CA GLY A 152 6.94 5.20 7.85
C GLY A 152 6.14 5.56 9.11
N VAL A 153 4.84 5.27 9.10
CA VAL A 153 4.00 5.43 10.29
C VAL A 153 4.33 4.32 11.30
N SER A 154 4.57 4.70 12.55
CA SER A 154 4.81 3.76 13.65
C SER A 154 3.56 3.50 14.49
N LEU A 155 3.57 2.36 15.18
CA LEU A 155 2.54 1.99 16.16
C LEU A 155 2.41 3.07 17.23
N GLY A 156 1.19 3.52 17.49
CA GLY A 156 0.90 4.55 18.49
C GLY A 156 0.89 5.99 17.99
N GLN A 157 1.25 6.24 16.72
CA GLN A 157 1.15 7.57 16.10
C GLN A 157 -0.29 7.93 15.66
N LEU A 158 -1.25 7.77 16.58
CA LEU A 158 -2.65 8.14 16.39
C LEU A 158 -3.19 8.79 17.66
N LEU A 159 -3.96 9.86 17.51
CA LEU A 159 -4.62 10.53 18.64
C LEU A 159 -5.81 9.74 19.17
N GLY A 160 -6.44 8.94 18.31
CA GLY A 160 -7.60 8.14 18.64
C GLY A 160 -8.32 7.61 17.41
N ASN A 161 -9.47 6.97 17.63
CA ASN A 161 -10.34 6.45 16.59
C ASN A 161 -11.69 7.19 16.64
N ARG A 162 -12.28 7.42 15.47
CA ARG A 162 -13.67 7.87 15.35
C ARG A 162 -14.57 6.66 15.18
N PHE A 163 -15.56 6.53 16.03
CA PHE A 163 -16.55 5.46 15.96
C PHE A 163 -17.91 6.02 15.55
N THR A 164 -18.59 5.27 14.68
CA THR A 164 -20.01 5.43 14.42
C THR A 164 -20.65 4.10 14.80
N ILE A 165 -21.50 4.12 15.83
CA ILE A 165 -22.10 2.92 16.42
C ILE A 165 -23.61 3.02 16.23
N THR A 166 -24.21 1.95 15.71
CA THR A 166 -25.67 1.83 15.62
C THR A 166 -26.12 0.75 16.59
N LEU A 167 -26.87 1.15 17.61
CA LEU A 167 -27.50 0.22 18.54
C LEU A 167 -28.86 -0.21 17.97
N ARG A 168 -29.12 -1.52 17.93
CA ARG A 168 -30.39 -2.10 17.46
C ARG A 168 -31.08 -2.81 18.62
N GLY A 169 -32.41 -2.76 18.67
CA GLY A 169 -33.18 -3.41 19.72
C GLY A 169 -33.04 -2.75 21.10
N VAL A 170 -32.92 -1.41 21.12
CA VAL A 170 -32.83 -0.66 22.39
C VAL A 170 -34.18 -0.70 23.08
N VAL A 171 -34.20 -1.17 24.33
CA VAL A 171 -35.35 -1.10 25.23
C VAL A 171 -35.08 0.04 26.22
N ALA A 172 -35.97 1.03 26.24
CA ALA A 172 -35.90 2.16 27.15
C ALA A 172 -37.31 2.58 27.56
N ASP A 173 -37.43 3.14 28.77
CA ASP A 173 -38.71 3.61 29.30
C ASP A 173 -39.29 4.77 28.47
N SER A 174 -38.41 5.63 27.93
CA SER A 174 -38.78 6.73 27.03
C SER A 174 -37.59 7.18 26.15
N GLU A 175 -37.88 7.97 25.12
CA GLU A 175 -36.86 8.62 24.28
C GLU A 175 -36.04 9.65 25.09
N ASP A 176 -36.64 10.29 26.09
CA ASP A 176 -35.95 11.23 26.99
C ASP A 176 -34.83 10.53 27.77
N THR A 177 -35.02 9.29 28.21
CA THR A 177 -33.98 8.51 28.90
C THR A 177 -32.78 8.26 27.98
N ILE A 178 -33.03 8.00 26.68
CA ILE A 178 -31.97 7.84 25.67
C ILE A 178 -31.23 9.16 25.47
N GLN A 179 -31.96 10.26 25.34
CA GLN A 179 -31.38 11.59 25.16
C GLN A 179 -30.57 12.05 26.39
N ALA A 180 -31.08 11.81 27.59
CA ALA A 180 -30.36 12.08 28.83
C ALA A 180 -29.06 11.27 28.93
N SER A 181 -29.12 9.97 28.58
CA SER A 181 -27.96 9.07 28.62
C SER A 181 -26.87 9.47 27.63
N THR A 182 -27.25 9.82 26.39
CA THR A 182 -26.31 10.28 25.36
C THR A 182 -25.68 11.62 25.71
N ASN A 183 -26.46 12.54 26.30
CA ASN A 183 -25.97 13.81 26.81
C ASN A 183 -24.98 13.63 27.98
N ALA A 184 -25.30 12.73 28.92
CA ALA A 184 -24.41 12.41 30.04
C ALA A 184 -23.08 11.83 29.52
N LEU A 185 -23.14 10.87 28.60
CA LEU A 185 -21.94 10.29 27.97
C LEU A 185 -21.07 11.35 27.27
N GLY A 186 -21.69 12.32 26.59
CA GLY A 186 -20.97 13.41 25.92
C GLY A 186 -20.30 14.40 26.89
N LYS A 187 -20.96 14.70 28.02
CA LYS A 187 -20.45 15.68 29.01
C LYS A 187 -19.49 15.09 30.03
N GLN A 188 -19.80 13.91 30.54
CA GLN A 188 -19.07 13.25 31.63
C GLN A 188 -18.08 12.21 31.10
N GLY A 189 -18.24 11.75 29.86
CA GLY A 189 -17.47 10.66 29.31
C GLY A 189 -17.91 9.30 29.87
N PHE A 190 -16.97 8.36 29.92
CA PHE A 190 -17.18 7.01 30.41
C PHE A 190 -15.95 6.52 31.15
N VAL A 191 -16.10 5.47 31.97
CA VAL A 191 -14.98 4.91 32.72
C VAL A 191 -14.04 4.15 31.77
N LYS A 192 -12.76 4.52 31.81
CA LYS A 192 -11.72 3.91 30.97
C LYS A 192 -11.33 2.53 31.52
N HIS A 193 -12.00 1.49 31.04
CA HIS A 193 -11.70 0.10 31.37
C HIS A 193 -11.07 -0.67 30.21
N PHE A 194 -10.31 -1.72 30.54
CA PHE A 194 -9.93 -2.73 29.55
C PHE A 194 -11.16 -3.58 29.21
N GLY A 195 -11.62 -3.52 27.97
CA GLY A 195 -12.76 -4.31 27.52
C GLY A 195 -12.47 -5.82 27.53
N LEU A 196 -13.53 -6.64 27.55
CA LEU A 196 -13.45 -8.11 27.61
C LEU A 196 -12.55 -8.73 26.53
N GLN A 197 -12.45 -8.11 25.35
CA GLN A 197 -11.53 -8.54 24.29
C GLN A 197 -10.07 -8.64 24.76
N ARG A 198 -9.65 -7.88 25.79
CA ARG A 198 -8.29 -7.95 26.36
C ARG A 198 -8.04 -9.19 27.21
N PHE A 199 -9.11 -9.81 27.72
CA PHE A 199 -9.05 -11.02 28.53
C PHE A 199 -9.18 -12.31 27.70
N GLY A 200 -9.34 -12.17 26.38
CA GLY A 200 -9.59 -13.26 25.45
C GLY A 200 -11.05 -13.70 25.47
N SER A 201 -11.50 -14.29 24.35
CA SER A 201 -12.82 -14.92 24.22
C SER A 201 -12.75 -16.44 24.24
N GLY A 202 -11.58 -17.00 24.59
CA GLY A 202 -11.35 -18.44 24.67
C GLY A 202 -11.77 -19.04 26.01
N SER A 203 -11.63 -20.36 26.14
CA SER A 203 -11.93 -21.10 27.38
C SER A 203 -11.00 -20.75 28.54
N VAL A 204 -9.78 -20.29 28.24
CA VAL A 204 -8.79 -19.88 29.25
C VAL A 204 -8.62 -18.37 29.23
N PRO A 205 -8.94 -17.66 30.32
CA PRO A 205 -8.71 -16.23 30.43
C PRO A 205 -7.23 -15.87 30.37
N THR A 206 -6.87 -14.90 29.53
CA THR A 206 -5.45 -14.54 29.29
C THR A 206 -4.74 -13.99 30.52
N HIS A 207 -5.47 -13.35 31.43
CA HIS A 207 -4.91 -12.78 32.66
C HIS A 207 -4.41 -13.86 33.64
N LEU A 208 -5.03 -15.05 33.66
CA LEU A 208 -4.57 -16.16 34.49
C LEU A 208 -3.23 -16.69 34.01
N ILE A 209 -3.07 -16.81 32.68
CA ILE A 209 -1.79 -17.18 32.07
C ILE A 209 -0.72 -16.15 32.44
N GLY A 210 -1.03 -14.86 32.31
CA GLY A 210 -0.13 -13.78 32.71
C GLY A 210 0.27 -13.86 34.19
N ALA A 211 -0.68 -14.12 35.08
CA ALA A 211 -0.40 -14.29 36.50
C ALA A 211 0.50 -15.50 36.79
N SER A 212 0.31 -16.61 36.09
CA SER A 212 1.16 -17.80 36.21
C SER A 212 2.58 -17.58 35.70
N LEU A 213 2.79 -16.75 34.68
CA LEU A 213 4.12 -16.45 34.13
C LEU A 213 4.95 -15.53 35.02
N ILE A 214 4.30 -14.68 35.82
CA ILE A 214 4.96 -13.71 36.70
C ILE A 214 5.24 -14.31 38.09
N ARG A 215 4.63 -15.46 38.40
CA ARG A 215 4.75 -16.16 39.69
C ARG A 215 5.97 -17.07 39.74
#